data_AF-A0A0C2YS67-F1
#
_entry.id   AF-A0A0C2YS67-F1
#
_cell.length_a   1.000
_cell.length_b   1.000
_cell.length_c   1.000
_cell.angle_alpha   90.00
_cell.angle_beta   90.00
_cell.angle_gamma   90.00
#
_symmetry.space_group_name_H-M   'P 1'
#
loop_
_entity.id
_entity.type
_entity.pdbx_description
1 polymer ?
#
loop_
_entity_poly.entity_id
_entity_poly.type
_entity_poly.pdbx_seq_one_letter_code
_entity_poly.pdbx_strand_id
1 'polypeptide(L)'
;MNILLINKNMVVSRLVQLCTKELNATLDERASIDDIAKAYYDVVIVDESALAPQLETSLEMLSVGSTVVLNNNPLELMHRYDFELKKPFLPRDLSSILLEITRTQPHNDWFEKVLTLEPSKIKAILAGAKVHIAIEFPKELSQ
;
A
#
# COMPACT_ATOMS: atom_id res chain seq x y z
N MET A 1 1.61 -2.44 9.33
CA MET A 1 1.27 -1.71 8.09
C MET A 1 2.30 -0.60 7.87
N ASN A 2 2.93 -0.57 6.69
CA ASN A 2 3.81 0.46 6.18
C ASN A 2 3.02 1.34 5.23
N ILE A 3 2.80 2.59 5.61
CA ILE A 3 2.07 3.58 4.82
C ILE A 3 3.05 4.60 4.27
N LEU A 4 2.97 4.85 2.97
CA LEU A 4 3.60 6.01 2.33
C LEU A 4 2.55 7.11 2.16
N LEU A 5 2.88 8.34 2.58
CA LEU A 5 2.09 9.54 2.30
C LEU A 5 2.89 10.46 1.40
N ILE A 6 2.40 10.70 0.19
CA ILE A 6 2.94 11.68 -0.74
C ILE A 6 2.09 12.94 -0.66
N ASN A 7 2.62 13.97 0.01
CA ASN A 7 1.84 15.13 0.41
C ASN A 7 2.69 16.40 0.62
N LYS A 8 2.09 17.57 0.36
CA LYS A 8 2.66 18.89 0.66
C LYS A 8 1.83 19.70 1.66
N ASN A 9 0.65 19.22 2.04
CA ASN A 9 -0.30 19.90 2.90
C ASN A 9 -0.17 19.48 4.37
N MET A 10 0.33 20.36 5.24
CA MET A 10 0.53 20.05 6.68
C MET A 10 -0.73 19.56 7.41
N VAL A 11 -1.92 20.00 7.00
CA VAL A 11 -3.19 19.56 7.61
C VAL A 11 -3.42 18.08 7.33
N VAL A 12 -3.18 17.67 6.09
CA VAL A 12 -3.29 16.27 5.65
C VAL A 12 -2.24 15.42 6.37
N SER A 13 -0.99 15.88 6.46
CA SER A 13 0.06 15.21 7.22
C SER A 13 -0.38 14.92 8.65
N ARG A 14 -0.95 15.93 9.32
CA ARG A 14 -1.37 15.80 10.71
C ARG A 14 -2.54 14.84 10.89
N LEU A 15 -3.49 14.89 9.97
CA LEU A 15 -4.67 14.01 10.00
C LEU A 15 -4.25 12.56 9.77
N VAL A 16 -3.45 12.29 8.74
CA VAL A 16 -2.96 10.94 8.43
C VAL A 16 -2.15 10.41 9.61
N GLN A 17 -1.22 11.20 10.17
CA GLN A 17 -0.44 10.81 11.35
C GLN A 17 -1.30 10.40 12.56
N LEU A 18 -2.45 11.03 12.76
CA LEU A 18 -3.38 10.66 13.84
C LEU A 18 -4.04 9.32 13.53
N CYS A 19 -4.58 9.14 12.32
CA CYS A 19 -5.22 7.90 11.90
C CYS A 19 -4.24 6.71 11.90
N THR A 20 -2.99 6.90 11.48
CA THR A 20 -2.00 5.82 11.45
C THR A 20 -1.53 5.41 12.84
N LYS A 21 -1.51 6.32 13.81
CA LYS A 21 -1.16 6.00 15.20
C LYS A 21 -2.16 5.07 15.85
N GLU A 22 -3.45 5.28 15.61
CA GLU A 22 -4.51 4.41 16.13
C GLU A 22 -4.43 2.97 15.57
N LEU A 23 -3.83 2.81 14.38
CA LEU A 23 -3.67 1.52 13.69
C LEU A 23 -2.31 0.86 13.93
N ASN A 24 -1.47 1.40 14.82
CA ASN A 24 -0.08 0.95 15.02
C ASN A 24 0.72 0.85 13.69
N ALA A 25 0.41 1.72 12.73
CA ALA A 25 1.05 1.73 11.42
C ALA A 25 2.30 2.62 11.43
N THR A 26 3.27 2.26 10.59
CA THR A 26 4.43 3.12 10.32
C THR A 26 4.11 4.03 9.15
N LEU A 27 4.37 5.33 9.30
CA LEU A 27 4.11 6.34 8.28
C LEU A 27 5.45 6.89 7.78
N ASP A 28 5.68 6.78 6.48
CA ASP A 28 6.74 7.47 5.75
C ASP A 28 6.09 8.60 4.96
N GLU A 29 6.49 9.85 5.23
CA GLU A 29 5.89 11.03 4.61
C GLU A 29 6.92 11.70 3.70
N ARG A 30 6.54 11.92 2.44
CA ARG A 30 7.39 12.50 1.41
C ARG A 30 6.65 13.55 0.60
N ALA A 31 7.38 14.55 0.11
CA ALA A 31 6.82 15.58 -0.77
C ALA A 31 6.76 15.14 -2.25
N SER A 32 7.56 14.14 -2.63
CA SER A 32 7.57 13.50 -3.95
C SER A 32 8.00 12.03 -3.85
N ILE A 33 7.84 11.29 -4.95
CA ILE A 33 8.18 9.87 -5.08
C ILE A 33 9.69 9.63 -5.28
N ASP A 34 10.48 10.68 -5.53
CA ASP A 34 11.89 10.56 -5.94
C ASP A 34 12.83 10.07 -4.82
N ASP A 35 12.39 10.15 -3.56
CA ASP A 35 13.18 9.83 -2.37
C ASP A 35 12.44 8.83 -1.46
N ILE A 36 12.08 7.68 -2.04
CA ILE A 36 11.45 6.57 -1.32
C ILE A 36 12.53 5.64 -0.77
N ALA A 37 12.45 5.35 0.53
CA ALA A 37 13.42 4.49 1.23
C ALA A 37 13.11 2.98 1.16
N LYS A 38 11.87 2.59 0.83
CA LYS A 38 11.42 1.19 0.85
C LYS A 38 10.97 0.73 -0.53
N ALA A 39 11.26 -0.53 -0.87
CA ALA A 39 10.80 -1.15 -2.10
C ALA A 39 9.29 -1.51 -2.09
N TYR A 40 8.68 -1.60 -0.89
CA TYR A 40 7.29 -2.02 -0.71
C TYR A 40 6.56 -1.20 0.36
N TYR A 41 5.30 -0.85 0.07
CA TYR A 41 4.35 -0.27 1.02
C TYR A 41 3.01 -0.99 0.95
N ASP A 42 2.40 -1.19 2.11
CA ASP A 42 1.07 -1.79 2.21
C ASP A 42 0.01 -0.83 1.65
N VAL A 43 0.16 0.47 1.94
CA VAL A 43 -0.74 1.53 1.48
C VAL A 43 0.07 2.72 1.00
N VAL A 44 -0.26 3.25 -0.17
CA VAL A 44 0.22 4.55 -0.63
C VAL A 44 -0.94 5.53 -0.68
N ILE A 45 -0.81 6.63 0.05
CA ILE A 45 -1.76 7.73 0.09
C ILE A 45 -1.16 8.90 -0.67
N VAL A 46 -1.87 9.39 -1.69
CA VAL A 46 -1.43 10.50 -2.54
C VAL A 46 -2.36 11.69 -2.33
N ASP A 47 -1.80 12.81 -1.94
CA ASP A 47 -2.51 14.09 -1.93
C ASP A 47 -2.53 14.71 -3.32
N GLU A 48 -3.69 15.22 -3.76
CA GLU A 48 -3.82 15.95 -5.02
C GLU A 48 -2.80 17.10 -5.15
N SER A 49 -2.41 17.78 -4.07
CA SER A 49 -1.40 18.84 -4.13
C SER A 49 0.01 18.35 -4.48
N ALA A 50 0.25 17.04 -4.33
CA ALA A 50 1.50 16.38 -4.63
C ALA A 50 1.43 15.55 -5.93
N LEU A 51 0.29 15.57 -6.63
CA LEU A 51 0.15 14.88 -7.91
C LEU A 51 1.04 15.55 -8.96
N ALA A 52 1.88 14.75 -9.60
CA ALA A 52 2.73 15.15 -10.71
C ALA A 52 2.59 14.12 -11.85
N PRO A 53 2.75 14.51 -13.13
CA PRO A 53 2.61 13.58 -14.24
C PRO A 53 3.53 12.35 -14.15
N GLN A 54 4.73 12.52 -13.61
CA GLN A 54 5.69 11.42 -13.41
C GLN A 54 5.37 10.48 -12.22
N LEU A 55 4.40 10.84 -11.39
CA LEU A 55 4.05 10.07 -10.19
C LEU A 55 3.45 8.72 -10.54
N GLU A 56 2.60 8.67 -11.57
CA GLU A 56 1.94 7.43 -12.01
C GLU A 56 2.95 6.39 -12.48
N THR A 57 3.87 6.76 -13.38
CA THR A 57 4.93 5.87 -13.85
C THR A 57 5.82 5.39 -12.70
N SER A 58 6.03 6.23 -11.69
CA SER A 58 6.84 5.86 -10.53
C SER A 58 6.10 4.95 -9.54
N LEU A 59 4.78 5.12 -9.41
CA LEU A 59 3.92 4.23 -8.62
C LEU A 59 3.84 2.84 -9.25
N GLU A 60 3.82 2.73 -10.59
CA GLU A 60 3.85 1.44 -11.29
C GLU A 60 5.16 0.65 -11.04
N MET A 61 6.26 1.35 -10.78
CA MET A 61 7.55 0.72 -10.44
C MET A 61 7.65 0.32 -8.96
N LEU A 62 6.76 0.82 -8.11
CA LEU A 62 6.75 0.54 -6.67
C LEU A 62 5.85 -0.66 -6.38
N SER A 63 6.29 -1.58 -5.53
CA SER A 63 5.40 -2.66 -5.07
C SER A 63 4.43 -2.10 -4.03
N VAL A 64 3.16 -1.95 -4.41
CA VAL A 64 2.12 -1.34 -3.57
C VAL A 64 0.95 -2.30 -3.37
N GLY A 65 0.51 -2.46 -2.13
CA GLY A 65 -0.67 -3.27 -1.80
C GLY A 65 -2.00 -2.58 -2.15
N SER A 66 -2.18 -1.34 -1.74
CA SER A 66 -3.36 -0.53 -2.08
C SER A 66 -3.05 0.96 -2.19
N THR A 67 -3.81 1.66 -3.00
CA THR A 67 -3.62 3.09 -3.30
C THR A 67 -4.84 3.91 -2.91
N VAL A 68 -4.61 5.07 -2.29
CA VAL A 68 -5.64 6.01 -1.85
C VAL A 68 -5.31 7.40 -2.39
N VAL A 69 -6.27 8.07 -3.03
CA VAL A 69 -6.13 9.47 -3.45
C VAL A 69 -6.96 10.41 -2.57
N LEU A 70 -6.38 11.55 -2.21
CA LEU A 70 -7.03 12.63 -1.45
C LEU A 70 -7.25 13.86 -2.35
N ASN A 71 -8.46 14.06 -2.86
CA ASN A 71 -8.73 15.08 -3.89
C ASN A 71 -9.78 16.12 -3.47
N ASN A 72 -9.73 17.33 -4.03
CA ASN A 72 -10.76 18.36 -3.81
C ASN A 72 -11.87 18.29 -4.85
N ASN A 73 -11.54 17.88 -6.07
CA ASN A 73 -12.48 17.71 -7.18
C ASN A 73 -12.42 16.28 -7.67
N PRO A 74 -13.49 15.78 -8.35
CA PRO A 74 -13.38 14.55 -9.13
C PRO A 74 -12.32 14.80 -10.20
N LEU A 75 -11.12 14.31 -9.94
CA LEU A 75 -10.04 14.34 -10.91
C LEU A 75 -10.45 13.42 -12.05
N GLU A 76 -10.36 13.89 -13.29
CA GLU A 76 -10.24 13.03 -14.47
C GLU A 76 -8.85 12.37 -14.47
N LEU A 77 -8.51 11.70 -13.36
CA LEU A 77 -7.28 10.94 -13.27
C LEU A 77 -7.43 9.72 -14.17
N MET A 78 -6.51 9.60 -15.11
CA MET A 78 -6.64 8.62 -16.18
C MET A 78 -6.50 7.19 -15.66
N HIS A 79 -5.97 6.88 -14.46
CA HIS A 79 -5.84 5.51 -13.92
C HIS A 79 -6.15 5.33 -12.40
N ARG A 80 -6.37 4.05 -12.04
CA ARG A 80 -7.14 3.47 -10.92
C ARG A 80 -6.46 3.58 -9.55
N TYR A 81 -6.86 4.55 -8.74
CA TYR A 81 -6.70 4.42 -7.29
C TYR A 81 -7.73 3.43 -6.76
N ASP A 82 -7.33 2.56 -5.83
CA ASP A 82 -8.24 1.58 -5.24
C ASP A 82 -9.32 2.27 -4.39
N PHE A 83 -8.94 3.38 -3.75
CA PHE A 83 -9.83 4.20 -2.93
C PHE A 83 -9.69 5.69 -3.26
N GLU A 84 -10.81 6.40 -3.24
CA GLU A 84 -10.88 7.84 -3.41
C GLU A 84 -11.50 8.47 -2.15
N LEU A 85 -10.84 9.50 -1.61
CA LEU A 85 -11.36 10.28 -0.49
C LEU A 85 -11.44 11.77 -0.86
N LYS A 86 -12.68 12.25 -1.02
CA LYS A 86 -12.98 13.63 -1.38
C LYS A 86 -12.84 14.56 -0.18
N LYS A 87 -12.19 15.71 -0.38
CA LYS A 87 -12.06 16.79 0.59
C LYS A 87 -13.30 17.71 0.52
N PRO A 88 -13.76 18.23 1.67
CA PRO A 88 -13.28 17.97 3.02
C PRO A 88 -13.72 16.57 3.52
N PHE A 89 -12.85 15.90 4.27
CA PHE A 89 -13.13 14.61 4.90
C PHE A 89 -12.81 14.63 6.39
N LEU A 90 -13.42 13.71 7.14
CA LEU A 90 -13.18 13.52 8.56
C LEU A 90 -12.09 12.46 8.78
N PRO A 91 -11.39 12.49 9.93
CA PRO A 91 -10.45 11.44 10.30
C PRO A 91 -11.07 10.03 10.25
N ARG A 92 -12.35 9.90 10.63
CA ARG A 92 -13.10 8.65 10.59
C ARG A 92 -13.20 8.08 9.18
N ASP A 93 -13.33 8.93 8.16
CA ASP A 93 -13.49 8.50 6.78
C ASP A 93 -12.20 7.83 6.28
N LEU A 94 -11.06 8.46 6.54
CA LEU A 94 -9.74 7.89 6.25
C LEU A 94 -9.49 6.60 7.04
N SER A 95 -9.79 6.59 8.35
CA SER A 95 -9.61 5.40 9.18
C SER A 95 -10.46 4.22 8.68
N SER A 96 -11.67 4.49 8.17
CA SER A 96 -12.55 3.44 7.63
C SER A 96 -11.95 2.79 6.38
N ILE A 97 -11.38 3.59 5.47
CA ILE A 97 -10.66 3.10 4.28
C ILE A 97 -9.45 2.25 4.70
N LEU A 98 -8.63 2.75 5.63
CA LEU A 98 -7.44 2.01 6.09
C LEU A 98 -7.81 0.68 6.77
N LEU A 99 -8.91 0.64 7.52
CA LEU A 99 -9.45 -0.59 8.12
C LEU A 99 -9.97 -1.56 7.06
N GLU A 100 -10.63 -1.06 6.02
CA GLU A 100 -11.09 -1.87 4.89
C GLU A 100 -9.90 -2.52 4.17
N ILE A 101 -8.87 -1.74 3.85
CA ILE A 101 -7.62 -2.24 3.25
C ILE A 101 -7.00 -3.33 4.13
N THR A 102 -6.95 -3.11 5.45
CA THR A 102 -6.41 -4.11 6.39
C THR A 102 -7.20 -5.43 6.36
N ARG A 103 -8.50 -5.40 6.04
CA ARG A 103 -9.36 -6.59 5.95
C ARG A 103 -9.30 -7.28 4.58
N THR A 104 -9.03 -6.54 3.52
CA THR A 104 -9.00 -7.05 2.14
C THR A 104 -7.61 -7.50 1.69
N GLN A 105 -6.53 -7.04 2.33
CA GLN A 105 -5.22 -7.62 2.07
C GLN A 105 -5.22 -9.10 2.48
N PRO A 106 -4.85 -10.03 1.58
CA PRO A 106 -4.55 -11.38 1.99
C PRO A 106 -3.34 -11.27 2.89
N HIS A 107 -3.57 -11.25 4.20
CA HIS A 107 -2.48 -11.31 5.15
C HIS A 107 -1.71 -12.58 4.79
N ASN A 108 -0.49 -12.43 4.27
CA ASN A 108 0.46 -13.52 4.05
C ASN A 108 0.86 -14.19 5.39
N ASP A 109 0.11 -13.92 6.46
CA ASP A 109 0.20 -14.57 7.77
C ASP A 109 0.22 -16.07 7.62
N TRP A 110 -0.57 -16.62 6.68
CA TRP A 110 -0.61 -18.05 6.49
C TRP A 110 0.68 -18.57 5.82
N PHE A 111 1.31 -17.79 4.94
CA PHE A 111 2.59 -18.15 4.33
C PHE A 111 3.73 -18.05 5.35
N GLU A 112 3.78 -16.97 6.14
CA GLU A 112 4.73 -16.80 7.25
C GLU A 112 4.55 -17.87 8.33
N LYS A 113 3.31 -18.22 8.66
CA LYS A 113 3.00 -19.34 9.55
C LYS A 113 3.46 -20.66 8.92
N VAL A 114 3.22 -20.90 7.64
CA VAL A 114 3.70 -22.11 6.95
C VAL A 114 5.22 -22.20 6.95
N LEU A 115 5.95 -21.08 6.76
CA LEU A 115 7.41 -21.05 6.82
C LEU A 115 7.98 -21.36 8.21
N THR A 116 7.19 -21.15 9.27
CA THR A 116 7.57 -21.47 10.66
C THR A 116 7.07 -22.83 11.15
N LEU A 117 6.30 -23.56 10.34
CA LEU A 117 5.81 -24.89 10.69
C LEU A 117 6.87 -25.97 10.46
N GLU A 118 6.88 -26.96 11.35
CA GLU A 118 7.61 -28.22 11.15
C GLU A 118 7.16 -28.91 9.85
N PRO A 119 8.08 -29.51 9.06
CA PRO A 119 7.77 -30.13 7.76
C PRO A 119 6.62 -31.14 7.80
N SER A 120 6.48 -31.86 8.92
CA SER A 120 5.41 -32.84 9.17
C SER A 120 4.01 -32.20 9.14
N LYS A 121 3.88 -30.99 9.68
CA LYS A 121 2.62 -30.24 9.73
C LYS A 121 2.28 -29.65 8.36
N ILE A 122 3.28 -29.14 7.64
CA ILE A 122 3.10 -28.65 6.26
C ILE A 122 2.58 -29.78 5.37
N LYS A 123 3.19 -30.98 5.47
CA LYS A 123 2.76 -32.16 4.70
C LYS A 123 1.32 -32.58 5.01
N ALA A 124 0.88 -32.45 6.25
CA ALA A 124 -0.50 -32.74 6.64
C ALA A 124 -1.50 -31.72 6.06
N ILE A 125 -1.13 -30.43 6.06
CA ILE A 125 -1.98 -29.35 5.53
C ILE A 125 -2.11 -29.43 4.01
N LEU A 126 -1.02 -29.75 3.32
CA LEU A 126 -0.97 -29.83 1.85
C LEU A 126 -1.35 -31.22 1.30
N ALA A 127 -1.79 -32.14 2.16
CA ALA A 127 -2.15 -33.49 1.75
C ALA A 127 -3.32 -33.46 0.75
N GLY A 128 -3.06 -33.86 -0.50
CA GLY A 128 -4.06 -33.87 -1.58
C GLY A 128 -4.26 -32.52 -2.27
N ALA A 129 -3.52 -31.48 -1.87
CA ALA A 129 -3.57 -30.18 -2.52
C ALA A 129 -2.73 -30.17 -3.82
N LYS A 130 -3.23 -29.50 -4.86
CA LYS A 130 -2.46 -29.20 -6.08
C LYS A 130 -1.96 -27.76 -5.99
N VAL A 131 -0.65 -27.60 -5.81
CA VAL A 131 -0.01 -26.29 -5.65
C VAL A 131 0.62 -25.87 -6.97
N HIS A 132 0.31 -24.66 -7.44
CA HIS A 132 0.96 -24.02 -8.58
C HIS A 132 1.81 -22.85 -8.08
N ILE A 133 3.11 -22.87 -8.40
CA ILE A 133 4.07 -21.82 -8.01
C ILE A 133 4.61 -21.19 -9.29
N ALA A 134 4.49 -19.87 -9.39
CA ALA A 134 5.15 -19.08 -10.43
C ALA A 134 6.28 -18.28 -9.77
N ILE A 135 7.48 -18.36 -10.35
CA ILE A 135 8.66 -17.64 -9.89
C ILE A 135 9.19 -16.87 -11.09
N GLU A 136 9.22 -15.54 -10.98
CA GLU A 136 9.82 -14.66 -11.98
C GLU A 136 11.21 -14.25 -11.51
N PHE A 137 12.20 -14.47 -12.38
CA PHE A 137 13.56 -14.00 -12.16
C PHE A 137 13.74 -12.67 -12.89
N PRO A 138 14.40 -11.68 -12.26
CA PRO A 138 14.74 -10.44 -12.96
C PRO A 138 15.66 -10.78 -14.14
N LYS A 139 15.37 -10.20 -15.31
CA LYS A 139 16.27 -10.33 -16.46
C LYS A 139 17.58 -9.66 -16.07
N GLU A 140 18.65 -10.45 -15.96
CA GLU A 140 20.00 -9.92 -15.80
C GLU A 140 20.23 -8.87 -16.89
N LEU A 141 20.62 -7.66 -16.49
CA LEU A 141 21.16 -6.65 -17.40
C LEU A 141 22.40 -7.27 -18.04
N SER A 142 22.21 -7.88 -19.21
CA SER A 142 23.31 -8.35 -20.05
C SER A 142 24.17 -7.13 -20.36
N GLN A 143 25.40 -7.15 -19.85
CA GLN A 143 26.44 -6.18 -20.16
C GLN A 143 26.77 -6.19 -21.65
#